data_AF-A0A1Y1JQQ0-F1
#
_entry.id   AF-A0A1Y1JQQ0-F1
#
_cell.length_a   1.000
_cell.length_b   1.000
_cell.length_c   1.000
_cell.angle_alpha   90.00
_cell.angle_beta   90.00
_cell.angle_gamma   90.00
#
_symmetry.space_group_name_H-M   'P 1'
#
loop_
_entity.id
_entity.type
_entity.pdbx_description
1 polymer ?
#
loop_
_entity_poly.entity_id
_entity_poly.type
_entity_poly.pdbx_seq_one_letter_code
_entity_poly.pdbx_strand_id
1 'polypeptide(L)'
;MRKSINYWVHLFPLFNDIIDNYKDAYGGAIWERACPTILNDSLIDESLKNSPNNKKICIQAMFYLSDISAIKNELLRETACIYFYYWICHNIQNISNVQDIKNNYDAFLKVFKANVKGHPTYICENQMDGIMDEDLAILKDINGMYKKYDRNNWSNMNYNKNDFYQAAIRTINKINEKIETKDTLSCETTKNTISQIPNSCKSSIFFPVIITMMYTKFGSWLDVVILRRTNEMNNISEEIKRMQGNDREISITRNIRHNILYNAQKF
;
A
#
# COMPACT_ATOMS: atom_id res chain seq x y z
N MET A 1 4.29 20.94 8.04
CA MET A 1 5.49 20.72 7.22
C MET A 1 5.31 19.39 6.49
N ARG A 2 5.25 19.42 5.15
CA ARG A 2 4.97 18.22 4.36
C ARG A 2 6.18 17.28 4.41
N LYS A 3 5.98 16.05 4.89
CA LYS A 3 7.03 15.04 4.89
C LYS A 3 7.21 14.53 3.47
N SER A 4 8.46 14.50 3.01
CA SER A 4 8.80 13.89 1.72
C SER A 4 8.41 12.42 1.72
N ILE A 5 7.99 11.89 0.56
CA ILE A 5 7.62 10.47 0.41
C ILE A 5 8.72 9.53 0.91
N ASN A 6 9.98 9.95 0.80
CA ASN A 6 11.16 9.22 1.27
C ASN A 6 11.13 8.89 2.76
N TYR A 7 10.45 9.71 3.57
CA TYR A 7 10.27 9.43 4.99
C TYR A 7 9.47 8.14 5.22
N TRP A 8 8.58 7.79 4.30
CA TRP A 8 7.60 6.70 4.46
C TRP A 8 7.96 5.40 3.77
N VAL A 9 8.86 5.46 2.79
CA VAL A 9 9.24 4.31 1.93
C VAL A 9 9.64 3.08 2.75
N HIS A 10 10.30 3.29 3.89
CA HIS A 10 10.72 2.18 4.76
C HIS A 10 9.57 1.35 5.34
N LEU A 11 8.33 1.86 5.33
CA LEU A 11 7.14 1.15 5.78
C LEU A 11 6.37 0.47 4.64
N PHE A 12 6.74 0.71 3.38
CA PHE A 12 6.03 0.14 2.23
C PHE A 12 6.00 -1.39 2.21
N PRO A 13 7.06 -2.12 2.61
CA PRO A 13 7.01 -3.58 2.67
C PRO A 13 5.87 -4.11 3.57
N LEU A 14 5.62 -3.44 4.70
CA LEU A 14 4.53 -3.83 5.61
C LEU A 14 3.16 -3.75 4.90
N PHE A 15 2.91 -2.66 4.18
CA PHE A 15 1.65 -2.47 3.48
C PHE A 15 1.55 -3.31 2.20
N ASN A 16 2.69 -3.66 1.61
CA ASN A 16 2.77 -4.64 0.54
C ASN A 16 2.31 -6.02 1.01
N ASP A 17 2.79 -6.47 2.17
CA ASP A 17 2.38 -7.75 2.74
C ASP A 17 0.86 -7.77 3.02
N ILE A 18 0.28 -6.65 3.48
CA ILE A 18 -1.17 -6.53 3.70
C ILE A 18 -1.94 -6.67 2.38
N ILE A 19 -1.58 -5.91 1.34
CA ILE A 19 -2.32 -5.94 0.07
C ILE A 19 -2.13 -7.26 -0.68
N ASP A 20 -0.94 -7.87 -0.60
CA ASP A 20 -0.63 -9.12 -1.29
C ASP A 20 -1.40 -10.32 -0.71
N ASN A 21 -1.76 -10.28 0.57
CA ASN A 21 -2.64 -11.29 1.18
C ASN A 21 -4.01 -11.39 0.48
N TYR A 22 -4.41 -10.36 -0.27
CA TYR A 22 -5.69 -10.30 -0.97
C TYR A 22 -5.59 -10.56 -2.48
N LYS A 23 -4.41 -10.91 -2.99
CA LYS A 23 -4.18 -11.12 -4.43
C LYS A 23 -5.07 -12.21 -5.04
N ASP A 24 -5.34 -13.25 -4.26
CA ASP A 24 -6.17 -14.39 -4.64
C ASP A 24 -7.51 -14.43 -3.89
N ALA A 25 -7.90 -13.32 -3.26
CA ALA A 25 -9.13 -13.26 -2.50
C ALA A 25 -10.37 -13.32 -3.41
N TYR A 26 -11.31 -14.18 -3.04
CA TYR A 26 -12.68 -14.14 -3.55
C TYR A 26 -13.41 -12.98 -2.87
N GLY A 27 -14.02 -12.08 -3.63
CA GLY A 27 -14.35 -10.71 -3.19
C GLY A 27 -15.36 -10.55 -2.07
N GLY A 28 -15.87 -11.64 -1.50
CA GLY A 28 -17.03 -11.59 -0.61
C GLY A 28 -18.26 -11.00 -1.32
N ALA A 29 -19.44 -11.18 -0.72
CA ALA A 29 -20.67 -10.75 -1.36
C ALA A 29 -20.75 -9.23 -1.61
N ILE A 30 -20.06 -8.43 -0.78
CA ILE A 30 -20.08 -6.96 -0.87
C ILE A 30 -19.23 -6.47 -2.05
N TRP A 31 -17.94 -6.84 -2.10
CA TRP A 31 -17.04 -6.31 -3.12
C TRP A 31 -17.27 -6.91 -4.50
N GLU A 32 -17.75 -8.15 -4.57
CA GLU A 32 -18.17 -8.73 -5.85
C GLU A 32 -19.30 -7.95 -6.53
N ARG A 33 -20.20 -7.33 -5.75
CA ARG A 33 -21.28 -6.48 -6.24
C ARG A 33 -20.82 -5.04 -6.48
N ALA A 34 -19.99 -4.51 -5.59
CA ALA A 34 -19.54 -3.13 -5.65
C ALA A 34 -18.51 -2.89 -6.76
N CYS A 35 -17.56 -3.80 -6.95
CA CYS A 35 -16.46 -3.59 -7.90
C CYS A 35 -16.88 -3.42 -9.37
N PRO A 36 -17.88 -4.14 -9.92
CA PRO A 36 -18.39 -3.83 -11.25
C PRO A 36 -18.87 -2.38 -11.42
N THR A 37 -19.36 -1.74 -10.35
CA THR A 37 -19.81 -0.34 -10.41
C THR A 37 -18.64 0.64 -10.59
N ILE A 38 -17.44 0.32 -10.09
CA ILE A 38 -16.25 1.17 -10.26
C ILE A 38 -15.86 1.29 -11.73
N LEU A 39 -15.97 0.18 -12.48
CA LEU A 39 -15.56 0.12 -13.89
C LEU A 39 -16.43 0.99 -14.79
N ASN A 40 -17.63 1.35 -14.31
CA ASN A 40 -18.54 2.27 -14.98
C ASN A 40 -18.40 3.72 -14.49
N ASP A 41 -17.53 3.98 -13.49
CA ASP A 41 -17.31 5.33 -13.00
C ASP A 41 -16.57 6.17 -14.05
N SER A 42 -17.00 7.42 -14.22
CA SER A 42 -16.39 8.37 -15.15
C SER A 42 -14.99 8.79 -14.73
N LEU A 43 -14.64 8.66 -13.44
CA LEU A 43 -13.32 8.95 -12.93
C LEU A 43 -12.33 7.81 -13.21
N ILE A 44 -12.78 6.57 -13.41
CA ILE A 44 -11.85 5.48 -13.66
C ILE A 44 -11.17 5.64 -15.02
N ASP A 45 -9.84 5.58 -14.98
CA ASP A 45 -8.99 5.58 -16.16
C ASP A 45 -9.22 4.34 -17.04
N GLU A 46 -9.05 4.51 -18.34
CA GLU A 46 -9.24 3.43 -19.31
C GLU A 46 -8.33 2.23 -19.04
N SER A 47 -7.14 2.46 -18.48
CA SER A 47 -6.23 1.36 -18.17
C SER A 47 -6.79 0.37 -17.14
N LEU A 48 -7.51 0.85 -16.13
CA LEU A 48 -8.16 -0.04 -15.18
C LEU A 48 -9.38 -0.70 -15.83
N LYS A 49 -10.17 0.03 -16.64
CA LYS A 49 -11.35 -0.55 -17.33
C LYS A 49 -10.95 -1.70 -18.22
N ASN A 50 -9.88 -1.52 -18.99
CA ASN A 50 -9.40 -2.46 -19.99
C ASN A 50 -8.49 -3.55 -19.41
N SER A 51 -8.12 -3.46 -18.12
CA SER A 51 -7.29 -4.48 -17.49
C SER A 51 -8.04 -5.82 -17.41
N PRO A 52 -7.43 -6.94 -17.85
CA PRO A 52 -8.08 -8.26 -17.80
C PRO A 52 -8.37 -8.73 -16.37
N ASN A 53 -7.71 -8.12 -15.38
CA ASN A 53 -7.86 -8.43 -13.96
C ASN A 53 -8.53 -7.30 -13.17
N ASN A 54 -9.22 -6.37 -13.84
CA ASN A 54 -9.82 -5.18 -13.23
C ASN A 54 -10.69 -5.48 -11.98
N LYS A 55 -11.52 -6.52 -12.04
CA LYS A 55 -12.36 -6.97 -10.93
C LYS A 55 -11.52 -7.44 -9.74
N LYS A 56 -10.46 -8.23 -9.99
CA LYS A 56 -9.56 -8.73 -8.94
C LYS A 56 -8.80 -7.58 -8.29
N ILE A 57 -8.27 -6.65 -9.09
CA ILE A 57 -7.59 -5.44 -8.62
C ILE A 57 -8.51 -4.62 -7.71
N CYS A 58 -9.77 -4.43 -8.13
CA CYS A 58 -10.74 -3.71 -7.30
C CYS A 58 -11.03 -4.44 -5.99
N ILE A 59 -11.25 -5.76 -6.01
CA ILE A 59 -11.49 -6.54 -4.80
C ILE A 59 -10.31 -6.44 -3.83
N GLN A 60 -9.09 -6.61 -4.35
CA GLN A 60 -7.85 -6.50 -3.59
C GLN A 60 -7.72 -5.12 -2.94
N ALA A 61 -8.01 -4.05 -3.69
CA ALA A 61 -8.05 -2.68 -3.19
C ALA A 61 -9.08 -2.49 -2.08
N MET A 62 -10.30 -3.04 -2.21
CA MET A 62 -11.35 -2.88 -1.20
C MET A 62 -10.98 -3.57 0.12
N PHE A 63 -10.42 -4.79 0.08
CA PHE A 63 -9.95 -5.46 1.28
C PHE A 63 -8.80 -4.71 1.96
N TYR A 64 -7.84 -4.23 1.17
CA TYR A 64 -6.76 -3.42 1.70
C TYR A 64 -7.28 -2.14 2.38
N LEU A 65 -8.21 -1.41 1.75
CA LEU A 65 -8.84 -0.22 2.34
C LEU A 65 -9.58 -0.56 3.64
N SER A 66 -10.22 -1.73 3.71
CA SER A 66 -10.85 -2.23 4.93
C SER A 66 -9.83 -2.41 6.06
N ASP A 67 -8.70 -3.07 5.79
CA ASP A 67 -7.68 -3.33 6.79
C ASP A 67 -7.02 -2.05 7.31
N ILE A 68 -6.63 -1.15 6.41
CA ILE A 68 -5.97 0.09 6.83
C ILE A 68 -6.92 1.02 7.58
N SER A 69 -8.23 0.90 7.35
CA SER A 69 -9.24 1.67 8.07
C SER A 69 -9.29 1.31 9.56
N ALA A 70 -8.91 0.08 9.91
CA ALA A 70 -8.83 -0.38 11.30
C ALA A 70 -7.55 0.09 12.03
N ILE A 71 -6.58 0.69 11.31
CA ILE A 71 -5.35 1.19 11.91
C ILE A 71 -5.65 2.43 12.76
N LYS A 72 -5.44 2.29 14.08
CA LYS A 72 -5.63 3.37 15.06
C LYS A 72 -4.55 4.46 14.99
N ASN A 73 -3.32 4.07 14.66
CA ASN A 73 -2.21 5.02 14.57
C ASN A 73 -2.34 5.85 13.28
N GLU A 74 -2.55 7.15 13.43
CA GLU A 74 -2.76 8.08 12.31
C GLU A 74 -1.60 8.06 11.32
N LEU A 75 -0.36 8.10 11.80
CA LEU A 75 0.84 8.11 10.98
C LEU A 75 0.96 6.87 10.08
N LEU A 76 0.71 5.69 10.65
CA LEU A 76 0.73 4.44 9.91
C LEU A 76 -0.40 4.40 8.90
N ARG A 77 -1.58 4.90 9.25
CA ARG A 77 -2.73 4.98 8.34
C ARG A 77 -2.44 5.92 7.17
N GLU A 78 -1.88 7.11 7.40
CA GLU A 78 -1.44 8.03 6.35
C GLU A 78 -0.42 7.36 5.44
N THR A 79 0.55 6.64 6.02
CA THR A 79 1.53 5.91 5.23
C THR A 79 0.89 4.81 4.39
N ALA A 80 -0.09 4.11 4.93
CA ALA A 80 -0.85 3.09 4.22
C ALA A 80 -1.61 3.67 3.02
N CYS A 81 -2.15 4.88 3.17
CA CYS A 81 -2.80 5.63 2.10
C CYS A 81 -1.83 6.02 0.99
N ILE A 82 -0.62 6.47 1.35
CA ILE A 82 0.46 6.78 0.39
C ILE A 82 0.92 5.52 -0.33
N TYR A 83 1.10 4.42 0.40
CA TYR A 83 1.43 3.13 -0.21
C TYR A 83 0.34 2.67 -1.18
N PHE A 84 -0.95 2.86 -0.87
CA PHE A 84 -2.03 2.49 -1.77
C PHE A 84 -1.97 3.24 -3.09
N TYR A 85 -1.70 4.55 -3.05
CA TYR A 85 -1.49 5.37 -4.23
C TYR A 85 -0.31 4.84 -5.08
N TYR A 86 0.79 4.51 -4.42
CA TYR A 86 1.93 3.85 -5.04
C TYR A 86 1.55 2.49 -5.66
N TRP A 87 0.73 1.69 -4.98
CA TRP A 87 0.34 0.36 -5.45
C TRP A 87 -0.50 0.45 -6.72
N ILE A 88 -1.42 1.43 -6.80
CA ILE A 88 -2.22 1.71 -8.01
C ILE A 88 -1.32 2.00 -9.21
N CYS A 89 -0.33 2.88 -9.05
CA CYS A 89 0.64 3.22 -10.10
C CYS A 89 1.30 1.98 -10.71
N HIS A 90 1.52 0.94 -9.91
CA HIS A 90 2.32 -0.22 -10.31
C HIS A 90 1.52 -1.43 -10.74
N ASN A 91 0.29 -1.57 -10.24
CA ASN A 91 -0.55 -2.74 -10.49
C ASN A 91 -1.58 -2.50 -11.59
N ILE A 92 -1.88 -1.24 -11.90
CA ILE A 92 -2.68 -0.89 -13.07
C ILE A 92 -1.71 -0.58 -14.21
N GLN A 93 -1.75 -1.42 -15.25
CA GLN A 93 -0.85 -1.30 -16.39
C GLN A 93 -1.08 0.02 -17.13
N ASN A 94 -0.09 0.54 -17.83
CA ASN A 94 -0.23 1.69 -18.74
C ASN A 94 -0.65 3.03 -18.10
N ILE A 95 -0.65 3.17 -16.76
CA ILE A 95 -0.80 4.49 -16.17
C ILE A 95 0.49 5.31 -16.35
N SER A 96 0.38 6.39 -17.12
CA SER A 96 1.53 7.21 -17.51
C SER A 96 1.63 8.52 -16.73
N ASN A 97 0.51 9.07 -16.26
CA ASN A 97 0.47 10.38 -15.60
C ASN A 97 -0.12 10.30 -14.17
N VAL A 98 0.20 11.31 -13.34
CA VAL A 98 -0.28 11.43 -11.95
C VAL A 98 -1.80 11.58 -11.85
N GLN A 99 -2.44 12.23 -12.81
CA GLN A 99 -3.88 12.48 -12.78
C GLN A 99 -4.69 11.19 -12.88
N ASP A 100 -4.29 10.24 -13.73
CA ASP A 100 -4.95 8.94 -13.87
C ASP A 100 -4.84 8.13 -12.58
N ILE A 101 -3.68 8.18 -11.91
CA ILE A 101 -3.50 7.52 -10.61
C ILE A 101 -4.44 8.13 -9.59
N LYS A 102 -4.51 9.47 -9.53
CA LYS A 102 -5.40 10.19 -8.63
C LYS A 102 -6.87 9.85 -8.90
N ASN A 103 -7.28 9.83 -10.16
CA ASN A 103 -8.66 9.50 -10.50
C ASN A 103 -9.04 8.05 -10.11
N ASN A 104 -8.13 7.09 -10.36
CA ASN A 104 -8.32 5.71 -9.91
C ASN A 104 -8.39 5.61 -8.38
N TYR A 105 -7.50 6.31 -7.68
CA TYR A 105 -7.47 6.37 -6.22
C TYR A 105 -8.79 6.90 -5.65
N ASP A 106 -9.26 8.04 -6.15
CA ASP A 106 -10.48 8.69 -5.71
C ASP A 106 -11.71 7.82 -5.98
N ALA A 107 -11.75 7.13 -7.11
CA ALA A 107 -12.80 6.19 -7.43
C ALA A 107 -12.81 4.96 -6.50
N PHE A 108 -11.65 4.40 -6.13
CA PHE A 108 -11.60 3.33 -5.14
C PHE A 108 -12.13 3.81 -3.78
N LEU A 109 -11.71 5.00 -3.32
CA LEU A 109 -12.20 5.57 -2.07
C LEU A 109 -13.71 5.83 -2.11
N LYS A 110 -14.24 6.31 -3.24
CA LYS A 110 -15.68 6.53 -3.43
C LYS A 110 -16.48 5.24 -3.29
N VAL A 111 -16.05 4.16 -3.96
CA VAL A 111 -16.72 2.86 -3.86
C VAL A 111 -16.64 2.30 -2.45
N PHE A 112 -15.48 2.40 -1.81
CA PHE A 112 -15.30 1.94 -0.43
C PHE A 112 -16.27 2.67 0.51
N LYS A 113 -16.30 4.02 0.47
CA LYS A 113 -17.20 4.84 1.30
C LYS A 113 -18.68 4.52 1.08
N ALA A 114 -19.09 4.27 -0.16
CA ALA A 114 -20.48 3.93 -0.47
C ALA A 114 -20.94 2.60 0.13
N ASN A 115 -20.00 1.68 0.41
CA ASN A 115 -20.31 0.31 0.81
C ASN A 115 -19.99 0.00 2.28
N VAL A 116 -19.22 0.84 2.98
CA VAL A 116 -18.92 0.62 4.41
C VAL A 116 -19.58 1.69 5.28
N LYS A 117 -20.56 1.27 6.10
CA LYS A 117 -21.30 2.16 7.01
C LYS A 117 -20.49 2.44 8.27
N GLY A 118 -20.56 3.67 8.77
CA GLY A 118 -20.00 4.04 10.08
C GLY A 118 -18.48 4.17 10.11
N HIS A 119 -17.80 4.13 8.96
CA HIS A 119 -16.37 4.38 8.92
C HIS A 119 -16.06 5.86 9.06
N PRO A 120 -14.90 6.17 9.65
CA PRO A 120 -14.45 7.53 9.77
C PRO A 120 -14.38 8.20 8.40
N THR A 121 -14.91 9.42 8.34
CA THR A 121 -14.93 10.31 7.16
C THR A 121 -13.55 10.56 6.54
N TYR A 122 -12.45 10.18 7.22
CA TYR A 122 -11.09 10.63 6.96
C TYR A 122 -10.12 9.55 6.44
N ILE A 123 -10.60 8.40 5.94
CA ILE A 123 -9.69 7.40 5.37
C ILE A 123 -9.13 7.94 4.05
N CYS A 124 -7.85 8.32 4.09
CA CYS A 124 -7.04 8.71 2.94
C CYS A 124 -7.45 9.99 2.19
N GLU A 125 -8.44 10.74 2.67
CA GLU A 125 -8.87 11.99 2.03
C GLU A 125 -7.77 13.05 2.05
N ASN A 126 -7.60 13.76 0.94
CA ASN A 126 -6.68 14.91 0.78
C ASN A 126 -5.18 14.59 0.99
N GLN A 127 -4.82 13.32 1.28
CA GLN A 127 -3.45 12.91 1.56
C GLN A 127 -2.56 12.98 0.29
N MET A 128 -3.17 12.98 -0.89
CA MET A 128 -2.48 12.96 -2.18
C MET A 128 -2.37 14.36 -2.81
N ASP A 129 -2.93 15.40 -2.17
CA ASP A 129 -2.83 16.76 -2.69
C ASP A 129 -1.39 17.24 -2.63
N GLY A 130 -0.80 17.31 -3.82
CA GLY A 130 0.56 17.74 -4.06
C GLY A 130 1.56 16.62 -4.39
N ILE A 131 1.17 15.36 -4.53
CA ILE A 131 2.08 14.37 -5.12
C ILE A 131 2.36 14.82 -6.56
N MET A 132 3.63 15.06 -6.88
CA MET A 132 4.04 15.54 -8.19
C MET A 132 4.57 14.40 -9.07
N ASP A 133 4.71 14.64 -10.37
CA ASP A 133 5.29 13.65 -11.31
C ASP A 133 6.71 13.23 -10.89
N GLU A 134 7.46 14.09 -10.21
CA GLU A 134 8.77 13.76 -9.67
C GLU A 134 8.70 12.76 -8.53
N ASP A 135 7.70 12.87 -7.65
CA ASP A 135 7.46 11.88 -6.59
C ASP A 135 7.11 10.53 -7.22
N LEU A 136 6.32 10.54 -8.30
CA LEU A 136 5.98 9.34 -9.06
C LEU A 136 7.21 8.66 -9.66
N ALA A 137 8.16 9.43 -10.20
CA ALA A 137 9.41 8.90 -10.73
C ALA A 137 10.26 8.24 -9.62
N ILE A 138 10.35 8.88 -8.45
CA ILE A 138 11.07 8.31 -7.29
C ILE A 138 10.40 7.00 -6.85
N LEU A 139 9.07 6.98 -6.77
CA LEU A 139 8.31 5.79 -6.47
C LEU A 139 8.56 4.65 -7.45
N LYS A 140 8.57 4.93 -8.76
CA LYS A 140 8.89 3.93 -9.80
C LYS A 140 10.30 3.37 -9.64
N ASP A 141 11.28 4.24 -9.35
CA ASP A 141 12.66 3.82 -9.11
C ASP A 141 12.75 2.91 -7.87
N ILE A 142 12.06 3.27 -6.77
CA ILE A 142 11.96 2.47 -5.54
C ILE A 142 11.33 1.10 -5.81
N ASN A 143 10.23 1.05 -6.55
CA ASN A 143 9.64 -0.22 -6.92
C ASN A 143 10.58 -1.08 -7.76
N GLY A 144 11.30 -0.46 -8.70
CA GLY A 144 12.30 -1.13 -9.51
C GLY A 144 13.39 -1.77 -8.64
N MET A 145 13.81 -1.09 -7.57
CA MET A 145 14.72 -1.66 -6.58
C MET A 145 14.10 -2.83 -5.82
N TYR A 146 12.86 -2.68 -5.33
CA TYR A 146 12.16 -3.75 -4.61
C TYR A 146 11.90 -4.99 -5.46
N LYS A 147 11.51 -4.85 -6.73
CA LYS A 147 11.33 -5.99 -7.64
C LYS A 147 12.61 -6.77 -7.89
N LYS A 148 13.76 -6.07 -7.89
CA LYS A 148 15.06 -6.72 -7.98
C LYS A 148 15.41 -7.43 -6.69
N TYR A 149 14.97 -6.91 -5.55
CA TYR A 149 15.12 -7.52 -4.24
C TYR A 149 14.22 -8.76 -4.11
N ASP A 150 14.76 -9.92 -4.49
CA ASP A 150 14.08 -11.20 -4.28
C ASP A 150 14.37 -11.71 -2.87
N ARG A 151 13.39 -11.56 -1.97
CA ARG A 151 13.48 -12.00 -0.57
C ARG A 151 13.76 -13.50 -0.45
N ASN A 152 13.30 -14.32 -1.40
CA ASN A 152 13.46 -15.77 -1.38
C ASN A 152 14.81 -16.21 -1.95
N ASN A 153 15.41 -15.43 -2.85
CA ASN A 153 16.74 -15.71 -3.40
C ASN A 153 17.88 -15.00 -2.69
N TRP A 154 17.62 -14.09 -1.74
CA TRP A 154 18.68 -13.36 -1.04
C TRP A 154 19.66 -14.26 -0.27
N SER A 155 19.18 -15.41 0.23
CA SER A 155 20.00 -16.45 0.88
C SER A 155 20.74 -17.34 -0.11
N ASN A 156 20.40 -17.30 -1.40
CA ASN A 156 21.02 -18.08 -2.43
C ASN A 156 22.35 -17.42 -2.82
N MET A 157 23.49 -18.10 -2.66
CA MET A 157 24.82 -17.53 -2.90
C MET A 157 25.03 -17.01 -4.33
N ASN A 158 24.17 -17.40 -5.28
CA ASN A 158 24.19 -16.98 -6.68
C ASN A 158 23.31 -15.75 -6.97
N TYR A 159 22.64 -15.17 -5.99
CA TYR A 159 21.88 -13.95 -6.20
C TYR A 159 22.81 -12.78 -6.50
N ASN A 160 22.63 -12.16 -7.67
CA ASN A 160 23.43 -11.05 -8.14
C ASN A 160 23.10 -9.78 -7.34
N LYS A 161 23.64 -9.68 -6.12
CA LYS A 161 23.51 -8.50 -5.25
C LYS A 161 23.86 -7.20 -5.98
N ASN A 162 24.73 -7.27 -6.99
CA ASN A 162 25.12 -6.14 -7.80
C ASN A 162 23.91 -5.45 -8.45
N ASP A 163 22.88 -6.17 -8.91
CA ASP A 163 21.76 -5.54 -9.62
C ASP A 163 20.90 -4.64 -8.73
N PHE A 164 20.70 -5.05 -7.47
CA PHE A 164 20.05 -4.23 -6.46
C PHE A 164 20.92 -3.02 -6.11
N TYR A 165 22.21 -3.24 -5.80
CA TYR A 165 23.14 -2.16 -5.43
C TYR A 165 23.26 -1.12 -6.54
N GLN A 166 23.38 -1.55 -7.80
CA GLN A 166 23.44 -0.64 -8.94
C GLN A 166 22.14 0.14 -9.12
N ALA A 167 20.98 -0.47 -8.89
CA ALA A 167 19.70 0.24 -8.92
C ALA A 167 19.60 1.30 -7.80
N ALA A 168 20.08 0.97 -6.60
CA ALA A 168 20.15 1.90 -5.47
C ALA A 168 21.09 3.08 -5.77
N ILE A 169 22.31 2.82 -6.23
CA ILE A 169 23.28 3.86 -6.60
C ILE A 169 22.71 4.78 -7.68
N ARG A 170 22.10 4.23 -8.73
CA ARG A 170 21.47 5.04 -9.79
C ARG A 170 20.36 5.93 -9.26
N THR A 171 19.51 5.41 -8.37
CA THR A 171 18.42 6.17 -7.76
C THR A 171 18.97 7.30 -6.88
N ILE A 172 19.99 7.02 -6.07
CA ILE A 172 20.67 8.02 -5.23
C ILE A 172 21.26 9.13 -6.11
N ASN A 173 22.00 8.78 -7.16
CA ASN A 173 22.65 9.75 -8.03
C ASN A 173 21.62 10.66 -8.72
N LYS A 174 20.55 10.07 -9.27
CA LYS A 174 19.45 10.81 -9.90
C LYS A 174 18.76 11.79 -8.95
N ILE A 175 18.64 11.43 -7.67
CA ILE A 175 18.08 12.32 -6.64
C ILE A 175 19.07 13.44 -6.29
N ASN A 176 20.35 13.11 -6.11
CA ASN A 176 21.39 14.10 -5.80
C ASN A 176 21.52 15.15 -6.93
N GLU A 177 21.53 14.73 -8.20
CA GLU A 177 21.53 15.64 -9.36
C GLU A 177 20.35 16.62 -9.34
N LYS A 178 19.16 16.15 -8.96
CA LYS A 178 17.96 16.99 -8.84
C LYS A 178 18.06 18.00 -7.68
N ILE A 179 18.71 17.64 -6.58
CA ILE A 179 18.93 18.56 -5.46
C ILE A 179 19.93 19.65 -5.87
N GLU A 180 21.03 19.27 -6.53
CA GLU A 180 22.05 20.20 -6.98
C GLU A 180 21.53 21.21 -8.02
N THR A 181 20.66 20.76 -8.93
CA THR A 181 20.03 21.62 -9.97
C THR A 181 18.97 22.56 -9.41
N LYS A 182 18.22 22.19 -8.36
CA LYS A 182 17.27 23.10 -7.69
C LYS A 182 17.98 24.16 -6.83
N ASP A 183 19.06 23.80 -6.15
CA ASP A 183 19.84 24.74 -5.32
C ASP A 183 20.57 25.79 -6.16
N THR A 184 20.99 25.46 -7.38
CA THR A 184 21.63 26.41 -8.30
C THR A 184 20.66 27.44 -8.86
N LEU A 185 19.38 27.09 -9.04
CA LEU A 185 18.34 28.03 -9.49
C LEU A 185 17.80 28.96 -8.39
N SER A 186 18.02 28.63 -7.11
CA SER A 186 17.49 29.41 -5.97
C SER A 186 18.45 30.49 -5.45
N CYS A 187 19.71 30.53 -5.90
CA CYS A 187 20.72 31.45 -5.37
C CYS A 187 20.91 32.74 -6.18
N GLU A 188 20.18 32.96 -7.28
CA GLU A 188 20.38 34.12 -8.16
C GLU A 188 19.46 35.33 -7.89
N THR A 189 18.71 35.38 -6.79
CA THR A 189 17.88 36.57 -6.50
C THR A 189 18.08 37.08 -5.08
N THR A 190 19.16 37.85 -4.90
CA THR A 190 19.18 39.29 -4.60
C THR A 190 20.52 39.56 -3.91
N LYS A 191 21.51 40.06 -4.65
CA LYS A 191 22.74 40.61 -4.07
C LYS A 191 22.40 41.86 -3.26
N ASN A 192 21.96 41.68 -2.03
CA ASN A 192 22.08 42.70 -1.00
C ASN A 192 23.06 42.19 0.05
N THR A 193 24.20 42.87 0.05
CA THR A 193 25.29 42.87 1.01
C THR A 193 24.83 42.56 2.44
N ILE A 194 25.37 41.50 3.04
CA ILE A 194 26.19 41.52 4.26
C ILE A 194 26.68 40.10 4.53
N SER A 195 27.99 40.01 4.77
CA SER A 195 28.78 38.82 5.05
C SER A 195 28.26 37.99 6.23
N GLN A 196 27.86 36.73 5.99
CA GLN A 196 27.87 35.68 7.02
C GLN A 196 28.26 34.31 6.45
N ILE A 197 29.33 33.79 7.06
CA ILE A 197 29.98 32.48 7.09
C ILE A 197 29.19 31.31 6.47
N PRO A 198 29.74 30.59 5.45
CA PRO A 198 29.10 29.42 4.86
C PRO A 198 29.34 28.19 5.73
N ASN A 199 28.42 27.88 6.64
CA ASN A 199 28.37 26.56 7.28
C ASN A 199 27.61 25.59 6.37
N SER A 200 28.32 24.94 5.44
CA SER A 200 27.76 23.90 4.57
C SER A 200 27.55 22.60 5.36
N CYS A 201 26.51 22.55 6.19
CA CYS A 201 26.04 21.30 6.78
C CYS A 201 25.12 20.57 5.77
N LYS A 202 25.67 20.19 4.60
CA LYS A 202 24.99 19.34 3.61
C LYS A 202 25.22 17.86 3.98
N SER A 203 24.64 17.41 5.09
CA SER A 203 24.45 15.98 5.30
C SER A 203 23.21 15.55 4.52
N SER A 204 23.41 14.90 3.37
CA SER A 204 22.35 14.23 2.61
C SER A 204 21.55 13.32 3.55
N ILE A 205 20.32 13.70 3.87
CA ILE A 205 19.40 12.97 4.76
C ILE A 205 19.12 11.55 4.21
N PHE A 206 19.39 11.30 2.92
CA PHE A 206 19.21 10.00 2.28
C PHE A 206 20.23 8.95 2.71
N PHE A 207 21.48 9.33 2.94
CA PHE A 207 22.56 8.39 3.23
C PHE A 207 22.33 7.64 4.55
N PRO A 208 21.92 8.32 5.65
CA PRO A 208 21.51 7.66 6.87
C PRO A 208 20.31 6.74 6.67
N VAL A 209 19.26 7.15 5.93
CA VAL A 209 18.03 6.35 5.78
C VAL A 209 18.29 5.02 5.05
N ILE A 210 19.07 5.04 3.97
CA ILE A 210 19.39 3.84 3.20
C ILE A 210 20.32 2.91 4.00
N ILE A 211 21.34 3.46 4.66
CA ILE A 211 22.23 2.67 5.54
C ILE A 211 21.45 2.12 6.73
N THR A 212 20.52 2.87 7.30
CA THR A 212 19.66 2.39 8.40
C THR A 212 18.77 1.24 7.91
N MET A 213 18.14 1.36 6.74
CA MET A 213 17.37 0.25 6.13
C MET A 213 18.23 -0.99 5.83
N MET A 214 19.50 -0.83 5.44
CA MET A 214 20.38 -1.95 5.09
C MET A 214 21.13 -2.58 6.28
N TYR A 215 21.48 -1.81 7.31
CA TYR A 215 22.40 -2.23 8.38
C TYR A 215 21.81 -2.25 9.79
N THR A 216 20.69 -1.57 10.07
CA THR A 216 20.16 -1.64 11.43
C THR A 216 19.34 -2.91 11.63
N LYS A 217 19.35 -3.35 12.89
CA LYS A 217 18.39 -4.26 13.53
C LYS A 217 16.93 -4.01 13.15
N PHE A 218 16.58 -2.94 12.43
CA PHE A 218 15.29 -2.69 11.81
C PHE A 218 14.90 -3.72 10.74
N GLY A 219 15.81 -4.27 9.94
CA GLY A 219 15.45 -5.37 9.03
C GLY A 219 14.98 -6.60 9.82
N SER A 220 15.76 -6.98 10.83
CA SER A 220 15.43 -8.08 11.75
C SER A 220 14.26 -7.77 12.69
N TRP A 221 14.06 -6.52 13.10
CA TRP A 221 12.95 -6.08 13.95
C TRP A 221 11.67 -5.91 13.14
N LEU A 222 11.74 -5.44 11.89
CA LEU A 222 10.61 -5.48 10.96
C LEU A 222 10.25 -6.93 10.66
N ASP A 223 11.21 -7.82 10.43
CA ASP A 223 10.94 -9.25 10.31
C ASP A 223 10.24 -9.79 11.56
N VAL A 224 10.67 -9.42 12.78
CA VAL A 224 10.03 -9.83 14.04
C VAL A 224 8.64 -9.21 14.24
N VAL A 225 8.45 -7.93 13.90
CA VAL A 225 7.18 -7.22 14.00
C VAL A 225 6.18 -7.75 12.98
N ILE A 226 6.64 -8.03 11.76
CA ILE A 226 5.86 -8.69 10.71
C ILE A 226 5.53 -10.11 11.16
N LEU A 227 6.50 -10.91 11.65
CA LEU A 227 6.22 -12.25 12.18
C LEU A 227 5.18 -12.22 13.30
N ARG A 228 5.31 -11.25 14.23
CA ARG A 228 4.40 -11.10 15.36
C ARG A 228 2.99 -10.72 14.90
N ARG A 229 2.88 -9.77 13.98
CA ARG A 229 1.60 -9.35 13.37
C ARG A 229 0.97 -10.49 12.56
N THR A 230 1.76 -11.22 11.79
CA THR A 230 1.31 -12.41 11.04
C THR A 230 0.82 -13.49 11.98
N ASN A 231 1.51 -13.72 13.10
CA ASN A 231 1.05 -14.66 14.13
C ASN A 231 -0.24 -14.17 14.82
N GLU A 232 -0.37 -12.89 15.12
CA GLU A 232 -1.60 -12.30 15.67
C GLU A 232 -2.77 -12.43 14.68
N MET A 233 -2.54 -12.17 13.39
CA MET A 233 -3.55 -12.34 12.33
C MET A 233 -3.91 -13.81 12.09
N ASN A 234 -2.95 -14.72 12.17
CA ASN A 234 -3.20 -16.16 12.13
C ASN A 234 -4.04 -16.61 13.33
N ASN A 235 -3.78 -16.07 14.51
CA ASN A 235 -4.56 -16.36 15.71
C ASN A 235 -6.00 -15.87 15.57
N ILE A 236 -6.21 -14.64 15.06
CA ILE A 236 -7.54 -14.09 14.77
C ILE A 236 -8.25 -14.94 13.70
N SER A 237 -7.54 -15.38 12.65
CA SER A 237 -8.08 -16.26 11.61
C SER A 237 -8.50 -17.63 12.15
N GLU A 238 -7.70 -18.23 13.05
CA GLU A 238 -8.08 -19.47 13.74
C GLU A 238 -9.27 -19.27 14.69
N GLU A 239 -9.33 -18.14 15.38
CA GLU A 239 -10.45 -17.79 16.25
C GLU A 239 -11.74 -17.62 15.44
N ILE A 240 -11.68 -16.92 14.30
CA ILE A 240 -12.79 -16.81 13.34
C ILE A 240 -13.22 -18.19 12.82
N LYS A 241 -12.27 -19.07 12.47
CA LYS A 241 -12.57 -20.45 12.07
C LYS A 241 -13.25 -21.25 13.18
N ARG A 242 -12.86 -21.08 14.44
CA ARG A 242 -13.52 -21.72 15.59
C ARG A 242 -14.94 -21.18 15.79
N MET A 243 -15.15 -19.88 15.66
CA MET A 243 -16.48 -19.27 15.76
C MET A 243 -17.40 -19.76 14.63
N GLN A 244 -16.90 -19.84 13.39
CA GLN A 244 -17.68 -20.34 12.25
C GLN A 244 -17.92 -21.86 12.28
N GLY A 245 -17.03 -22.64 12.93
CA GLY A 245 -17.23 -24.08 13.13
C GLY A 245 -18.48 -24.41 13.93
N ASN A 246 -18.76 -23.62 14.98
CA ASN A 246 -19.93 -23.81 15.83
C ASN A 246 -21.24 -23.41 15.13
N ASP A 247 -21.22 -22.41 14.25
CA ASP A 247 -22.42 -22.02 13.50
C ASP A 247 -22.88 -23.08 12.49
N ARG A 248 -21.95 -23.90 11.99
CA ARG A 248 -22.28 -25.05 11.12
C ARG A 248 -23.02 -26.15 11.88
N GLU A 249 -22.66 -26.44 13.14
CA GLU A 249 -23.36 -27.42 13.99
C GLU A 249 -24.75 -26.94 14.42
N ILE A 250 -24.93 -25.64 14.66
CA ILE A 250 -26.24 -25.05 15.00
C ILE A 250 -27.22 -25.14 13.81
N SER A 251 -26.72 -25.03 12.57
CA SER A 251 -27.56 -25.18 11.37
C SER A 251 -28.06 -26.62 11.15
N ILE A 252 -27.24 -27.62 11.48
CA ILE A 252 -27.59 -29.04 11.35
C ILE A 252 -28.63 -29.46 12.40
N THR A 253 -28.46 -29.02 13.66
CA THR A 253 -29.42 -29.31 14.74
C THR A 253 -30.79 -28.63 14.53
N ARG A 254 -30.83 -27.44 13.92
CA ARG A 254 -32.11 -26.79 13.55
C ARG A 254 -32.88 -27.58 12.49
N ASN A 255 -32.19 -28.15 11.50
CA ASN A 255 -32.84 -28.97 10.46
C ASN A 255 -33.41 -30.28 11.00
N ILE A 256 -32.73 -30.91 11.96
CA ILE A 256 -33.23 -32.13 12.61
C ILE A 256 -34.50 -31.85 13.41
N ARG A 257 -34.59 -30.70 14.12
CA ARG A 257 -35.79 -30.31 14.87
C ARG A 257 -37.02 -30.08 13.98
N HIS A 258 -36.84 -29.59 12.75
CA HIS A 258 -37.95 -29.38 11.82
C HIS A 258 -38.42 -30.70 11.19
N ASN A 259 -37.52 -31.66 10.96
CA ASN A 259 -37.88 -33.00 10.46
C ASN A 259 -38.64 -33.85 11.47
N ILE A 260 -38.44 -33.65 12.78
CA ILE A 260 -39.21 -34.38 13.81
C ILE A 260 -40.66 -33.89 13.87
N LEU A 261 -40.91 -32.60 13.68
CA LEU A 261 -42.28 -32.04 13.67
C LEU A 261 -43.09 -32.46 12.45
N TYR A 262 -42.46 -32.65 11.29
CA TYR A 262 -43.16 -33.04 10.07
C TYR A 262 -43.67 -34.49 10.08
N ASN A 263 -43.02 -35.37 10.84
CA ASN A 263 -43.46 -36.76 10.99
C ASN A 263 -44.47 -36.99 12.11
N ALA A 264 -44.62 -36.03 13.05
CA ALA A 264 -45.61 -36.11 14.13
C ALA A 264 -47.04 -35.75 13.67
N GLN A 265 -47.21 -35.17 12.48
CA GLN A 265 -48.51 -34.82 11.90
C GLN A 265 -49.14 -35.94 11.03
N LYS A 266 -48.52 -37.13 10.99
CA LYS A 266 -48.94 -38.26 10.15
C LYS A 266 -49.50 -39.46 10.93
N PHE A 267 -49.79 -39.30 12.21
CA PHE A 267 -50.49 -40.27 13.05
C PHE A 267 -51.70 -39.61 13.72
#